data_AF-A0A4R4QJ31-F1
#
_entry.id   AF-A0A4R4QJ31-F1
#
_cell.length_a   1.000
_cell.length_b   1.000
_cell.length_c   1.000
_cell.angle_alpha   90.00
_cell.angle_beta   90.00
_cell.angle_gamma   90.00
#
_symmetry.space_group_name_H-M   'P 1'
#
loop_
_entity.id
_entity.type
_entity.pdbx_description
1 polymer ?
#
loop_
_entity_poly.entity_id
_entity_poly.type
_entity_poly.pdbx_seq_one_letter_code
_entity_poly.pdbx_strand_id
1 'polypeptide(L)'
;MGLRIWETDPEAAPKPRQPFARDLVGRFRSGTQVNNRPISLQEWRVTTGDPAVADAVRSLLGGDEPQAWQTSGEDNLEVFTTSPKVKIILDGPKAIRQEMVLWGRSGAIRKCDGVEQTLDGDQGKPCECPPGYQDRKDAAKSGKGCQPSITVFFRLADLPDLGRFKFNSGSWSLVKDIVTTEKALGEIDGPAYAWLILEEVKYETKAGATRQFMKPVIDVIGPAPRAEDDESPY
;
A
#
# COMPACT_ATOMS: atom_id res chain seq x y z
N MET A 1 25.35 -31.32 3.51
CA MET A 1 26.64 -30.68 3.80
C MET A 1 27.12 -30.08 2.48
N GLY A 2 27.19 -28.75 2.38
CA GLY A 2 27.40 -28.03 1.11
C GLY A 2 28.85 -27.67 0.85
N LEU A 3 29.14 -27.22 -0.38
CA LEU A 3 30.44 -26.70 -0.80
C LEU A 3 30.79 -25.43 0.00
N ARG A 4 31.97 -25.40 0.63
CA ARG A 4 32.46 -24.28 1.47
C ARG A 4 33.37 -23.30 0.72
N ILE A 5 33.27 -23.27 -0.61
CA ILE A 5 34.16 -22.51 -1.49
C ILE A 5 34.10 -20.98 -1.28
N TRP A 6 33.04 -20.50 -0.64
CA TRP A 6 32.81 -19.09 -0.35
C TRP A 6 33.53 -18.59 0.91
N GLU A 7 34.12 -19.49 1.71
CA GLU A 7 34.88 -19.09 2.91
C GLU A 7 36.24 -18.47 2.56
N THR A 8 36.74 -18.72 1.36
CA THR A 8 37.99 -18.17 0.83
C THR A 8 37.77 -17.06 -0.20
N ASP A 9 36.51 -16.82 -0.61
CA ASP A 9 36.11 -15.76 -1.52
C ASP A 9 34.71 -15.26 -1.13
N PRO A 10 34.61 -14.48 -0.03
CA PRO A 10 33.33 -14.05 0.52
C PRO A 10 32.63 -13.00 -0.36
N GLU A 11 33.36 -12.28 -1.23
CA GLU A 11 32.77 -11.27 -2.12
C GLU A 11 32.11 -11.90 -3.35
N ALA A 12 32.62 -13.05 -3.83
CA ALA A 12 31.97 -13.82 -4.89
C ALA A 12 30.86 -14.75 -4.39
N ALA A 13 30.62 -14.81 -3.06
CA ALA A 13 29.57 -15.63 -2.49
C ALA A 13 28.22 -15.29 -3.14
N PRO A 14 27.43 -16.28 -3.59
CA PRO A 14 26.12 -16.02 -4.14
C PRO A 14 25.30 -15.33 -3.07
N LYS A 15 24.94 -14.06 -3.34
CA LYS A 15 24.03 -13.30 -2.47
C LYS A 15 22.82 -14.19 -2.18
N PRO A 16 22.38 -14.29 -0.91
CA PRO A 16 21.28 -15.17 -0.54
C PRO A 16 20.12 -14.90 -1.49
N ARG A 17 19.71 -15.94 -2.25
CA ARG A 17 18.60 -15.84 -3.21
C ARG A 17 17.37 -15.36 -2.44
N GLN A 18 17.00 -14.10 -2.65
CA GLN A 18 15.77 -13.55 -2.11
C GLN A 18 14.62 -14.06 -2.98
N PRO A 19 13.73 -14.91 -2.47
CA PRO A 19 12.63 -15.42 -3.28
C PRO A 19 11.66 -14.27 -3.57
N PHE A 20 11.32 -14.06 -4.84
CA PHE A 20 10.52 -12.96 -5.42
C PHE A 20 9.19 -12.58 -4.70
N ALA A 21 8.70 -13.38 -3.74
CA ALA A 21 7.56 -13.05 -2.88
C ALA A 21 7.95 -12.32 -1.56
N ARG A 22 9.25 -12.20 -1.24
CA ARG A 22 9.81 -11.68 0.03
C ARG A 22 10.39 -10.26 -0.04
N ASP A 23 10.24 -9.59 -1.18
CA ASP A 23 10.82 -8.25 -1.39
C ASP A 23 10.02 -7.11 -0.71
N LEU A 24 8.98 -7.46 0.06
CA LEU A 24 8.19 -6.51 0.82
C LEU A 24 8.87 -6.20 2.16
N VAL A 25 9.54 -5.07 2.22
CA VAL A 25 10.34 -4.66 3.38
C VAL A 25 9.57 -3.83 4.39
N GLY A 26 8.40 -3.29 4.03
CA GLY A 26 7.62 -2.48 4.94
C GLY A 26 6.23 -2.12 4.44
N ARG A 27 5.44 -1.54 5.34
CA ARG A 27 4.06 -1.14 5.07
C ARG A 27 3.81 0.29 5.49
N PHE A 28 3.29 1.09 4.57
CA PHE A 28 2.81 2.43 4.87
C PHE A 28 1.38 2.35 5.41
N ARG A 29 1.10 3.15 6.43
CA ARG A 29 -0.18 3.21 7.14
C ARG A 29 -0.59 4.68 7.28
N SER A 30 -1.82 5.00 6.88
CA SER A 30 -2.42 6.34 6.96
C SER A 30 -3.20 6.58 8.26
N GLY A 31 -3.15 5.63 9.20
CA GLY A 31 -3.95 5.64 10.40
C GLY A 31 -3.33 4.77 11.50
N THR A 32 -3.73 5.05 12.73
CA THR A 32 -3.38 4.25 13.91
C THR A 32 -4.61 4.02 14.78
N GLN A 33 -4.47 3.20 15.82
CA GLN A 33 -5.49 3.04 16.85
C GLN A 33 -4.96 3.63 18.15
N VAL A 34 -5.73 4.54 18.74
CA VAL A 34 -5.46 5.08 20.08
C VAL A 34 -6.70 4.80 20.93
N ASN A 35 -6.52 4.09 22.06
CA ASN A 35 -7.63 3.71 22.95
C ASN A 35 -8.78 2.98 22.22
N ASN A 36 -8.45 2.00 21.35
CA ASN A 36 -9.39 1.28 20.48
C ASN A 36 -10.21 2.16 19.52
N ARG A 37 -9.81 3.42 19.31
CA ARG A 37 -10.41 4.31 18.32
C ARG A 37 -9.47 4.50 17.14
N PRO A 38 -9.92 4.27 15.90
CA PRO A 38 -9.12 4.59 14.73
C PRO A 38 -8.94 6.10 14.63
N ILE A 39 -7.69 6.53 14.48
CA ILE A 39 -7.31 7.92 14.26
C ILE A 39 -6.61 7.99 12.91
N SER A 40 -7.04 8.94 12.07
CA SER A 40 -6.35 9.26 10.83
C SER A 40 -5.08 10.04 11.15
N LEU A 41 -3.94 9.61 10.61
CA LEU A 41 -2.68 10.32 10.79
C LEU A 41 -2.55 11.42 9.74
N GLN A 42 -1.91 12.53 10.11
CA GLN A 42 -1.54 13.59 9.17
C GLN A 42 -0.29 13.20 8.37
N GLU A 43 0.60 12.42 8.98
CA GLU A 43 1.87 11.97 8.42
C GLU A 43 1.90 10.44 8.32
N TRP A 44 2.86 9.91 7.56
CA TRP A 44 2.95 8.47 7.37
C TRP A 44 3.48 7.75 8.61
N ARG A 45 2.83 6.65 8.96
CA ARG A 45 3.38 5.61 9.82
C ARG A 45 3.87 4.46 8.96
N VAL A 46 5.09 3.99 9.19
CA VAL A 46 5.67 2.85 8.47
C VAL A 46 5.93 1.72 9.45
N THR A 47 5.52 0.50 9.10
CA THR A 47 5.81 -0.71 9.88
C THR A 47 6.71 -1.68 9.12
N THR A 48 7.68 -2.28 9.80
CA THR A 48 8.65 -3.23 9.24
C THR A 48 9.13 -4.21 10.32
N GLY A 49 9.70 -5.34 9.91
CA GLY A 49 10.40 -6.26 10.82
C GLY A 49 11.92 -6.09 10.80
N ASP A 50 12.44 -5.23 9.92
CA ASP A 50 13.87 -5.03 9.71
C ASP A 50 14.31 -3.68 10.32
N PRO A 51 15.17 -3.69 11.34
CA PRO A 51 15.71 -2.46 11.94
C PRO A 51 16.40 -1.54 10.93
N ALA A 52 17.14 -2.09 9.96
CA ALA A 52 17.85 -1.30 8.96
C ALA A 52 16.87 -0.55 8.05
N VAL A 53 15.73 -1.19 7.73
CA VAL A 53 14.65 -0.53 6.97
C VAL A 53 13.99 0.57 7.79
N ALA A 54 13.77 0.33 9.09
CA ALA A 54 13.19 1.34 9.98
C ALA A 54 14.10 2.58 10.09
N ASP A 55 15.41 2.38 10.27
CA ASP A 55 16.40 3.45 10.35
C ASP A 55 16.53 4.23 9.03
N ALA A 56 16.50 3.52 7.89
CA ALA A 56 16.54 4.15 6.57
C ALA A 56 15.29 5.00 6.32
N VAL A 57 14.10 4.50 6.67
CA VAL A 57 12.84 5.25 6.57
C VAL A 57 12.86 6.49 7.45
N ARG A 58 13.30 6.38 8.72
CA ARG A 58 13.46 7.54 9.61
C ARG A 58 14.43 8.56 9.03
N SER A 59 15.57 8.10 8.52
CA SER A 59 16.59 8.99 7.95
C SER A 59 16.08 9.75 6.73
N LEU A 60 15.26 9.10 5.90
CA LEU A 60 14.70 9.70 4.69
C LEU A 60 13.49 10.62 4.97
N LEU A 61 12.57 10.20 5.84
CA LEU A 61 11.28 10.87 6.04
C LEU A 61 11.18 11.67 7.35
N GLY A 62 12.25 11.65 8.15
CA GLY A 62 12.27 12.22 9.50
C GLY A 62 11.37 11.48 10.49
N GLY A 63 11.17 12.09 11.66
CA GLY A 63 10.30 11.60 12.71
C GLY A 63 11.00 10.88 13.86
N ASP A 64 10.21 10.12 14.60
CA ASP A 64 10.62 9.51 15.86
C ASP A 64 11.54 8.30 15.65
N GLU A 65 12.24 7.90 16.71
CA GLU A 65 13.04 6.67 16.69
C GLU A 65 12.15 5.45 16.45
N PRO A 66 12.63 4.42 15.72
CA PRO A 66 11.89 3.18 15.58
C PRO A 66 11.55 2.58 16.93
N GLN A 67 10.29 2.23 17.14
CA GLN A 67 9.83 1.62 18.38
C GLN A 67 9.18 0.26 18.12
N ALA A 68 9.22 -0.59 19.14
CA ALA A 68 8.56 -1.87 19.09
C ALA A 68 7.03 -1.68 19.13
N TRP A 69 6.34 -2.32 18.18
CA TRP A 69 4.89 -2.35 18.09
C TRP A 69 4.37 -3.75 18.38
N GLN A 70 3.35 -3.84 19.24
CA GLN A 70 2.71 -5.12 19.54
C GLN A 70 1.82 -5.56 18.36
N THR A 71 2.30 -6.54 17.61
CA THR A 71 1.59 -7.20 16.51
C THR A 71 1.82 -8.71 16.58
N SER A 72 0.91 -9.47 15.98
CA SER A 72 1.13 -10.89 15.70
C SER A 72 1.85 -11.14 14.36
N GLY A 73 2.09 -10.08 13.58
CA GLY A 73 2.81 -10.13 12.31
C GLY A 73 4.32 -9.93 12.45
N GLU A 74 5.04 -10.10 11.34
CA GLU A 74 6.49 -9.89 11.28
C GLU A 74 6.88 -8.40 11.31
N ASP A 75 5.93 -7.48 11.13
CA ASP A 75 6.15 -6.03 11.14
C ASP A 75 6.08 -5.41 12.55
N ASN A 76 6.98 -5.87 13.42
CA ASN A 76 7.02 -5.54 14.84
C ASN A 76 7.75 -4.22 15.20
N LEU A 77 8.27 -3.50 14.22
CA LEU A 77 8.79 -2.14 14.37
C LEU A 77 7.87 -1.14 13.69
N GLU A 78 7.73 0.03 14.30
CA GLU A 78 7.02 1.16 13.72
C GLU A 78 7.84 2.44 13.78
N VAL A 79 7.68 3.26 12.74
CA VAL A 79 8.26 4.59 12.61
C VAL A 79 7.13 5.56 12.30
N PHE A 80 6.95 6.56 13.16
CA PHE A 80 6.11 7.71 12.87
C PHE A 80 6.98 8.78 12.21
N THR A 81 6.67 9.10 10.95
CA THR A 81 7.45 10.05 10.15
C THR A 81 6.91 11.47 10.31
N THR A 82 7.68 12.47 9.88
CA THR A 82 7.25 13.89 9.80
C THR A 82 6.78 14.30 8.41
N SER A 83 6.65 13.34 7.49
CA SER A 83 6.32 13.63 6.10
C SER A 83 4.92 13.16 5.76
N PRO A 84 4.01 14.06 5.33
CA PRO A 84 2.72 13.68 4.76
C PRO A 84 2.85 13.23 3.29
N LYS A 85 4.01 13.42 2.66
CA LYS A 85 4.22 13.27 1.21
C LYS A 85 5.52 12.54 0.91
N VAL A 86 5.42 11.43 0.17
CA VAL A 86 6.57 10.56 -0.12
C VAL A 86 6.70 10.36 -1.62
N LYS A 87 7.93 10.51 -2.15
CA LYS A 87 8.22 10.24 -3.55
C LYS A 87 8.42 8.74 -3.73
N ILE A 88 7.65 8.15 -4.63
CA ILE A 88 7.61 6.70 -4.85
C ILE A 88 7.83 6.36 -6.32
N ILE A 89 8.22 5.12 -6.57
CA ILE A 89 8.30 4.51 -7.90
C ILE A 89 7.22 3.44 -8.00
N LEU A 90 6.36 3.56 -9.01
CA LEU A 90 5.33 2.59 -9.36
C LEU A 90 5.75 1.84 -10.62
N ASP A 91 5.68 0.52 -10.58
CA ASP A 91 5.98 -0.36 -11.73
C ASP A 91 4.74 -0.51 -12.64
N GLY A 92 4.36 0.61 -13.27
CA GLY A 92 3.20 0.72 -14.15
C GLY A 92 1.85 0.44 -13.46
N PRO A 93 0.79 0.20 -14.24
CA PRO A 93 -0.56 -0.03 -13.69
C PRO A 93 -0.65 -1.24 -12.76
N LYS A 94 0.19 -2.27 -12.95
CA LYS A 94 0.21 -3.49 -12.13
C LYS A 94 0.64 -3.25 -10.68
N ALA A 95 1.27 -2.11 -10.40
CA ALA A 95 1.61 -1.68 -9.05
C ALA A 95 0.37 -1.43 -8.17
N ILE A 96 -0.80 -1.19 -8.80
CA ILE A 96 -2.06 -0.91 -8.14
C ILE A 96 -2.98 -2.12 -8.32
N ARG A 97 -3.48 -2.65 -7.21
CA ARG A 97 -4.49 -3.71 -7.18
C ARG A 97 -5.75 -3.17 -6.53
N GLN A 98 -6.87 -3.24 -7.25
CA GLN A 98 -8.16 -2.79 -6.77
C GLN A 98 -9.11 -3.97 -6.65
N GLU A 99 -9.74 -4.11 -5.49
CA GLU A 99 -10.75 -5.13 -5.24
C GLU A 99 -11.84 -4.58 -4.34
N MET A 100 -13.01 -5.20 -4.40
CA MET A 100 -14.10 -5.01 -3.45
C MET A 100 -14.18 -6.27 -2.58
N VAL A 101 -13.98 -6.14 -1.27
CA VAL A 101 -13.90 -7.27 -0.33
C VAL A 101 -14.92 -7.13 0.79
N LEU A 102 -15.72 -8.17 1.01
CA LEU A 102 -16.53 -8.32 2.22
C LEU A 102 -15.73 -9.13 3.24
N TRP A 103 -15.34 -8.49 4.34
CA TRP A 103 -14.60 -9.14 5.41
C TRP A 103 -15.54 -9.75 6.45
N GLY A 104 -15.35 -11.04 6.72
CA GLY A 104 -15.92 -11.76 7.85
C GLY A 104 -14.95 -11.82 9.04
N ARG A 105 -15.37 -12.54 10.08
CA ARG A 105 -14.53 -12.77 11.27
C ARG A 105 -13.28 -13.60 10.99
N SER A 106 -13.35 -14.50 10.01
CA SER A 106 -12.30 -15.47 9.68
C SER A 106 -11.57 -15.18 8.36
N GLY A 107 -11.88 -14.07 7.68
CA GLY A 107 -11.27 -13.71 6.40
C GLY A 107 -12.25 -13.11 5.40
N ALA A 108 -11.85 -13.04 4.13
CA ALA A 108 -12.70 -12.55 3.06
C ALA A 108 -13.84 -13.54 2.80
N ILE A 109 -15.08 -13.10 2.94
CA ILE A 109 -16.30 -13.86 2.61
C ILE A 109 -16.61 -13.71 1.12
N ARG A 110 -16.32 -12.54 0.54
CA ARG A 110 -16.56 -12.25 -0.87
C ARG A 110 -15.49 -11.32 -1.40
N LYS A 111 -15.07 -11.54 -2.64
CA LYS A 111 -14.27 -10.61 -3.44
C LYS A 111 -14.93 -10.41 -4.79
N CYS A 112 -14.92 -9.19 -5.29
CA CYS A 112 -15.41 -8.86 -6.62
C CYS A 112 -14.67 -7.65 -7.20
N ASP A 113 -14.79 -7.46 -8.51
CA ASP A 113 -14.30 -6.27 -9.23
C ASP A 113 -15.39 -5.21 -9.43
N GLY A 114 -16.60 -5.49 -8.92
CA GLY A 114 -17.78 -4.66 -9.10
C GLY A 114 -18.77 -5.20 -10.14
N VAL A 115 -18.33 -6.11 -11.01
CA VAL A 115 -19.12 -6.79 -12.06
C VAL A 115 -19.23 -8.28 -11.77
N GLU A 116 -18.10 -8.93 -11.48
CA GLU A 116 -18.00 -10.36 -11.21
C GLU A 116 -17.29 -10.63 -9.88
N GLN A 117 -17.55 -11.80 -9.32
CA GLN A 117 -16.86 -12.30 -8.14
C GLN A 117 -15.50 -12.88 -8.54
N THR A 118 -14.51 -12.63 -7.69
CA THR A 118 -13.09 -12.96 -7.92
C THR A 118 -12.51 -13.84 -6.81
N LEU A 119 -13.32 -14.24 -5.82
CA LEU A 119 -12.90 -15.16 -4.77
C LEU A 119 -12.93 -16.61 -5.29
N ASP A 120 -11.92 -17.40 -4.89
CA ASP A 120 -11.83 -18.81 -5.24
C ASP A 120 -13.10 -19.57 -4.83
N GLY A 121 -13.69 -20.32 -5.77
CA GLY A 121 -14.96 -21.03 -5.61
C GLY A 121 -16.19 -20.30 -6.15
N ASP A 122 -16.12 -18.97 -6.27
CA ASP A 122 -17.21 -18.12 -6.80
C ASP A 122 -16.80 -17.33 -8.05
N GLN A 123 -15.60 -17.58 -8.59
CA GLN A 123 -15.05 -16.86 -9.74
C GLN A 123 -16.00 -16.85 -10.95
N GLY A 124 -16.22 -15.66 -11.53
CA GLY A 124 -17.08 -15.47 -12.71
C GLY A 124 -18.58 -15.40 -12.40
N LYS A 125 -19.01 -15.57 -11.14
CA LYS A 125 -20.39 -15.29 -10.75
C LYS A 125 -20.65 -13.77 -10.75
N PRO A 126 -21.88 -13.31 -11.03
CA PRO A 126 -22.20 -11.89 -10.92
C PRO A 126 -21.93 -11.33 -9.53
N CYS A 127 -21.47 -10.08 -9.49
CA CYS A 127 -21.28 -9.32 -8.26
C CYS A 127 -22.62 -9.07 -7.56
N GLU A 128 -22.71 -9.48 -6.30
CA GLU A 128 -23.91 -9.31 -5.47
C GLU A 128 -24.01 -7.92 -4.81
N CYS A 129 -23.04 -7.03 -5.02
CA CYS A 129 -23.14 -5.67 -4.51
C CYS A 129 -24.13 -4.85 -5.35
N PRO A 130 -24.86 -3.89 -4.74
CA PRO A 130 -25.70 -2.96 -5.49
C PRO A 130 -24.89 -2.25 -6.61
N PRO A 131 -25.49 -1.92 -7.75
CA PRO A 131 -24.76 -1.27 -8.84
C PRO A 131 -24.38 0.19 -8.52
N GLY A 132 -25.25 0.91 -7.80
CA GLY A 132 -25.08 2.34 -7.51
C GLY A 132 -23.95 2.64 -6.51
N TYR A 133 -23.14 3.67 -6.80
CA TYR A 133 -22.00 4.05 -5.95
C TYR A 133 -22.40 4.33 -4.50
N GLN A 134 -23.48 5.10 -4.29
CA GLN A 134 -23.96 5.44 -2.95
C GLN A 134 -24.52 4.21 -2.22
N ASP A 135 -25.28 3.36 -2.93
CA ASP A 135 -25.83 2.12 -2.37
C ASP A 135 -24.73 1.13 -1.97
N ARG A 136 -23.64 1.03 -2.74
CA ARG A 136 -22.46 0.24 -2.36
C ARG A 136 -21.85 0.76 -1.07
N LYS A 137 -21.69 2.08 -0.95
CA LYS A 137 -21.14 2.72 0.24
C LYS A 137 -22.02 2.47 1.46
N ASP A 138 -23.34 2.54 1.31
CA ASP A 138 -24.30 2.31 2.40
C ASP A 138 -24.38 0.82 2.79
N ALA A 139 -24.33 -0.09 1.82
CA ALA A 139 -24.23 -1.54 2.08
C ALA A 139 -22.93 -1.89 2.80
N ALA A 140 -21.81 -1.31 2.39
CA ALA A 140 -20.50 -1.50 3.03
C ALA A 140 -20.45 -0.92 4.46
N LYS A 141 -21.08 0.24 4.67
CA LYS A 141 -21.19 0.87 6.00
C LYS A 141 -22.06 0.05 6.95
N SER A 142 -23.09 -0.61 6.44
CA SER A 142 -23.94 -1.52 7.22
C SER A 142 -23.35 -2.93 7.40
N GLY A 143 -22.15 -3.19 6.88
CA GLY A 143 -21.46 -4.49 6.98
C GLY A 143 -22.06 -5.59 6.09
N LYS A 144 -22.93 -5.24 5.15
CA LYS A 144 -23.62 -6.19 4.24
C LYS A 144 -23.00 -6.22 2.83
N GLY A 145 -22.26 -5.18 2.48
CA GLY A 145 -21.63 -5.03 1.16
C GLY A 145 -20.11 -5.08 1.23
N CYS A 146 -19.48 -5.38 0.10
CA CYS A 146 -18.03 -5.32 -0.04
C CYS A 146 -17.53 -3.88 0.17
N GLN A 147 -16.38 -3.75 0.81
CA GLN A 147 -15.63 -2.50 0.97
C GLN A 147 -14.50 -2.44 -0.07
N PRO A 148 -14.08 -1.24 -0.50
CA PRO A 148 -12.88 -1.11 -1.32
C PRO A 148 -11.66 -1.67 -0.58
N SER A 149 -10.75 -2.27 -1.33
CA SER A 149 -9.43 -2.69 -0.88
C SER A 149 -8.45 -2.39 -2.00
N ILE A 150 -7.84 -1.20 -1.92
CA ILE A 150 -6.85 -0.72 -2.87
C ILE A 150 -5.49 -0.99 -2.26
N THR A 151 -4.68 -1.81 -2.94
CA THR A 151 -3.30 -2.10 -2.55
C THR A 151 -2.35 -1.48 -3.57
N VAL A 152 -1.38 -0.75 -3.07
CA VAL A 152 -0.34 -0.12 -3.89
C VAL A 152 1.00 -0.70 -3.47
N PHE A 153 1.76 -1.21 -4.44
CA PHE A 153 3.12 -1.68 -4.26
C PHE A 153 4.08 -0.68 -4.91
N PHE A 154 5.11 -0.25 -4.19
CA PHE A 154 6.02 0.78 -4.69
C PHE A 154 7.41 0.65 -4.07
N ARG A 155 8.40 1.30 -4.66
CA ARG A 155 9.72 1.55 -4.03
C ARG A 155 9.81 3.02 -3.63
N LEU A 156 10.68 3.35 -2.67
CA LEU A 156 10.97 4.75 -2.34
C LEU A 156 11.87 5.32 -3.43
N ALA A 157 11.54 6.52 -3.95
CA ALA A 157 12.29 7.06 -5.09
C ALA A 157 13.74 7.41 -4.76
N ASP A 158 13.99 7.88 -3.53
CA ASP A 158 15.33 8.28 -3.07
C ASP A 158 16.15 7.09 -2.53
N LEU A 159 15.49 5.95 -2.26
CA LEU A 159 16.11 4.71 -1.79
C LEU A 159 15.43 3.49 -2.45
N PRO A 160 15.55 3.34 -3.78
CA PRO A 160 14.85 2.28 -4.52
C PRO A 160 15.31 0.87 -4.10
N ASP A 161 16.59 0.72 -3.77
CA ASP A 161 17.22 -0.55 -3.40
C ASP A 161 16.87 -1.00 -1.97
N LEU A 162 16.18 -0.15 -1.20
CA LEU A 162 15.69 -0.52 0.13
C LEU A 162 14.66 -1.65 0.07
N GLY A 163 14.02 -1.84 -1.09
CA GLY A 163 13.02 -2.86 -1.34
C GLY A 163 11.63 -2.30 -1.60
N ARG A 164 10.65 -3.18 -1.71
CA ARG A 164 9.26 -2.81 -2.01
C ARG A 164 8.47 -2.55 -0.74
N PHE A 165 7.65 -1.54 -0.78
CA PHE A 165 6.68 -1.18 0.24
C PHE A 165 5.27 -1.45 -0.25
N LYS A 166 4.35 -1.59 0.71
CA LYS A 166 2.93 -1.74 0.44
C LYS A 166 2.14 -0.70 1.21
N PHE A 167 1.17 -0.10 0.54
CA PHE A 167 0.10 0.66 1.16
C PHE A 167 -1.24 -0.03 0.86
N ASN A 168 -2.13 -0.11 1.84
CA ASN A 168 -3.49 -0.60 1.65
C ASN A 168 -4.50 0.41 2.18
N SER A 169 -5.55 0.67 1.40
CA SER A 169 -6.61 1.59 1.75
C SER A 169 -7.98 1.05 1.36
N GLY A 170 -8.95 1.18 2.28
CA GLY A 170 -10.37 0.99 1.98
C GLY A 170 -11.11 2.30 1.72
N SER A 171 -10.40 3.37 1.39
CA SER A 171 -11.02 4.70 1.23
C SER A 171 -11.85 4.79 -0.05
N TRP A 172 -13.12 5.14 0.11
CA TRP A 172 -14.01 5.50 -0.99
C TRP A 172 -13.58 6.77 -1.74
N SER A 173 -12.81 7.66 -1.12
CA SER A 173 -12.25 8.81 -1.84
C SER A 173 -11.17 8.36 -2.82
N LEU A 174 -10.32 7.41 -2.41
CA LEU A 174 -9.26 6.88 -3.25
C LEU A 174 -9.83 6.12 -4.45
N VAL A 175 -10.95 5.40 -4.30
CA VAL A 175 -11.65 4.75 -5.44
C VAL A 175 -11.96 5.73 -6.57
N LYS A 176 -12.25 7.00 -6.27
CA LYS A 176 -12.52 8.00 -7.31
C LYS A 176 -11.23 8.48 -7.98
N ASP A 177 -10.20 8.73 -7.17
CA ASP A 177 -8.97 9.36 -7.63
C ASP A 177 -8.07 8.34 -8.38
N ILE A 178 -8.13 7.05 -8.00
CA ILE A 178 -7.25 5.98 -8.50
C ILE A 178 -7.42 5.69 -10.00
N VAL A 179 -8.62 5.89 -10.57
CA VAL A 179 -8.88 5.69 -12.01
C VAL A 179 -8.04 6.66 -12.85
N THR A 180 -7.87 7.89 -12.36
CA THR A 180 -7.02 8.90 -13.01
C THR A 180 -5.55 8.50 -12.90
N THR A 181 -5.12 7.99 -11.73
CA THR A 181 -3.75 7.48 -11.52
C THR A 181 -3.44 6.32 -12.48
N GLU A 182 -4.32 5.34 -12.61
CA GLU A 182 -4.12 4.19 -13.52
C GLU A 182 -4.05 4.59 -14.98
N LYS A 183 -4.90 5.54 -15.40
CA LYS A 183 -4.84 6.06 -16.76
C LYS A 183 -3.48 6.71 -17.04
N ALA A 184 -3.00 7.56 -16.13
CA ALA A 184 -1.69 8.19 -16.26
C ALA A 184 -0.54 7.18 -16.28
N LEU A 185 -0.62 6.10 -15.47
CA LEU A 185 0.34 5.01 -15.52
C LEU A 185 0.28 4.20 -16.82
N GLY A 186 -0.92 4.04 -17.41
CA GLY A 186 -1.10 3.34 -18.68
C GLY A 186 -0.56 4.10 -19.89
N GLU A 187 -0.39 5.41 -19.77
CA GLU A 187 0.22 6.28 -20.79
C GLU A 187 1.77 6.25 -20.72
N ILE A 188 2.35 5.71 -19.65
CA ILE A 188 3.80 5.59 -19.44
C ILE A 188 4.23 4.14 -19.72
N ASP A 189 5.17 3.95 -20.65
CA ASP A 189 5.78 2.64 -20.88
C ASP A 189 6.89 2.37 -19.86
N GLY A 190 6.54 1.68 -18.78
CA GLY A 190 7.47 1.27 -17.71
C GLY A 190 7.24 1.96 -16.37
N PRO A 191 8.27 2.02 -15.51
CA PRO A 191 8.15 2.62 -14.18
C PRO A 191 7.82 4.11 -14.24
N ALA A 192 7.07 4.59 -13.25
CA ALA A 192 6.69 5.98 -13.11
C ALA A 192 7.00 6.51 -11.71
N TYR A 193 7.48 7.75 -11.66
CA TYR A 193 7.53 8.51 -10.41
C TYR A 193 6.13 8.98 -10.04
N ALA A 194 5.78 8.84 -8.77
CA ALA A 194 4.55 9.36 -8.21
C ALA A 194 4.77 9.94 -6.81
N TRP A 195 3.85 10.79 -6.38
CA TRP A 195 3.74 11.21 -4.99
C TRP A 195 2.66 10.40 -4.29
N LEU A 196 3.00 9.81 -3.15
CA LEU A 196 2.05 9.24 -2.20
C LEU A 196 1.80 10.24 -1.07
N ILE A 197 0.59 10.78 -0.99
CA ILE A 197 0.25 11.96 -0.17
C ILE A 197 -0.89 11.65 0.80
N LEU A 198 -0.79 12.12 2.04
CA LEU A 198 -1.93 12.30 2.94
C LEU A 198 -2.42 13.74 2.83
N GLU A 199 -3.51 13.95 2.10
CA GLU A 199 -4.11 15.27 1.89
C GLU A 199 -5.21 15.53 2.93
N GLU A 200 -5.16 16.70 3.58
CA GLU A 200 -6.20 17.14 4.51
C GLU A 200 -7.42 17.66 3.74
N VAL A 201 -8.58 17.07 4.00
CA VAL A 201 -9.86 17.53 3.45
C VAL A 201 -10.72 18.09 4.56
N LYS A 202 -11.04 19.38 4.45
CA LYS A 202 -11.97 20.10 5.33
C LYS A 202 -13.27 20.37 4.58
N TYR A 203 -14.40 20.03 5.20
CA TYR A 203 -15.72 20.35 4.65
C TYR A 203 -16.71 20.67 5.74
N GLU A 204 -17.68 21.53 5.41
CA GLU A 204 -18.80 21.82 6.30
C GLU A 204 -19.93 20.82 6.05
N THR A 205 -20.44 20.24 7.13
CA THR A 205 -21.64 19.42 7.07
C THR A 205 -22.88 20.29 6.92
N LYS A 206 -23.96 19.74 6.37
CA LYS A 206 -25.27 20.41 6.31
C LYS A 206 -25.79 20.86 7.68
N ALA A 207 -25.26 20.30 8.77
CA ALA A 207 -25.56 20.67 10.15
C ALA A 207 -24.66 21.78 10.72
N GLY A 208 -23.84 22.44 9.88
CA GLY A 208 -22.93 23.53 10.28
C GLY A 208 -21.66 23.08 11.01
N ALA A 209 -21.45 21.77 11.21
CA ALA A 209 -20.22 21.27 11.82
C ALA A 209 -19.12 21.10 10.76
N THR A 210 -17.95 21.69 10.99
CA THR A 210 -16.74 21.43 10.21
C THR A 210 -16.23 20.02 10.50
N ARG A 211 -16.00 19.25 9.44
CA ARG A 211 -15.38 17.93 9.50
C ARG A 211 -14.07 17.98 8.75
N GLN A 212 -13.07 17.31 9.32
CA GLN A 212 -11.76 17.15 8.70
C GLN A 212 -11.40 15.67 8.69
N PHE A 213 -10.80 15.21 7.59
CA PHE A 213 -10.23 13.88 7.48
C PHE A 213 -9.05 13.90 6.51
N MET A 214 -8.14 12.94 6.66
CA MET A 214 -7.04 12.77 5.70
C MET A 214 -7.46 11.75 4.64
N LYS A 215 -7.18 12.04 3.38
CA LYS A 215 -7.30 11.06 2.29
C LYS A 215 -5.94 10.75 1.70
N PRO A 216 -5.67 9.48 1.36
CA PRO A 216 -4.52 9.15 0.53
C PRO A 216 -4.77 9.60 -0.91
N VAL A 217 -3.73 10.13 -1.56
CA VAL A 217 -3.71 10.52 -2.98
C VAL A 217 -2.43 10.00 -3.62
N ILE A 218 -2.53 9.56 -4.87
CA ILE A 218 -1.41 9.12 -5.70
C ILE A 218 -1.36 9.98 -6.94
N ASP A 219 -0.34 10.83 -7.03
CA ASP A 219 -0.17 11.79 -8.11
C ASP A 219 1.01 11.40 -8.99
N VAL A 220 0.75 11.04 -10.25
CA VAL A 220 1.77 10.56 -11.20
C VAL A 220 2.52 11.75 -11.78
N ILE A 221 3.84 11.74 -11.64
CA ILE A 221 4.73 12.85 -12.03
C ILE A 221 5.22 12.65 -13.47
N GLY A 222 5.58 11.42 -13.84
CA GLY A 222 6.18 11.09 -15.12
C GLY A 222 7.02 9.81 -15.08
N PRO A 223 7.75 9.48 -16.16
CA PRO A 223 8.55 8.26 -16.25
C PRO A 223 9.69 8.24 -15.23
N ALA A 224 9.97 7.05 -14.70
CA ALA A 224 11.09 6.75 -13.83
C ALA A 224 12.09 5.82 -14.56
N PRO A 225 13.39 5.86 -14.22
CA PRO A 225 14.35 4.92 -14.77
C PRO A 225 13.94 3.49 -14.42
N ARG A 226 14.13 2.58 -15.38
CA ARG A 226 14.01 1.15 -15.13
C ARG A 226 15.17 0.73 -14.23
N ALA A 227 14.91 -0.06 -13.19
CA ALA A 227 15.98 -0.60 -12.39
C ALA A 227 16.87 -1.47 -13.29
N GLU A 228 18.19 -1.31 -13.19
CA GLU A 228 19.16 -2.00 -14.06
C GLU A 228 19.15 -3.54 -13.89
N ASP A 229 18.49 -4.05 -12.84
CA ASP A 229 18.39 -5.48 -12.52
C ASP A 229 17.05 -6.14 -12.88
N ASP A 230 16.09 -5.44 -13.51
CA ASP A 230 14.85 -6.06 -14.01
C ASP A 230 15.08 -6.77 -15.37
N GLU A 231 16.19 -7.51 -15.50
CA GLU A 231 16.37 -8.51 -16.54
C GLU A 231 15.37 -9.64 -16.23
N SER A 232 14.36 -9.78 -17.08
CA SER A 232 13.22 -10.66 -16.85
C SER A 232 13.73 -12.09 -16.57
N PRO A 233 13.33 -12.72 -15.45
CA PRO A 233 13.40 -14.15 -15.37
C PRO A 233 12.18 -14.64 -16.16
N TYR A 234 12.41 -14.93 -17.44
CA TYR A 234 11.47 -15.46 -18.43
C TYR A 234 10.60 -14.45 -19.16
#